data_AF-A0A1G9CIU0-F1
#
_entry.id   AF-A0A1G9CIU0-F1
#
_cell.length_a   1.000
_cell.length_b   1.000
_cell.length_c   1.000
_cell.angle_alpha   90.00
_cell.angle_beta   90.00
_cell.angle_gamma   90.00
#
_symmetry.space_group_name_H-M   'P 1'
#
loop_
_entity.id
_entity.type
_entity.pdbx_description
1 polymer ?
#
loop_
_entity_poly.entity_id
_entity_poly.type
_entity_poly.pdbx_seq_one_letter_code
_entity_poly.pdbx_strand_id
1 'polypeptide(L)' 'MRSILSAFANRLRRDQRGATAVEYGIMVSLIAVVIIVAVTLLGGTLKETFNSVQCSVKGGVYTAATTGTTPVAGSCSK' A
#
# COMPACT_ATOMS: atom_id res chain seq x y z
N MET A 1 -5.20 -41.22 -29.51
CA MET A 1 -4.60 -39.88 -29.33
C MET A 1 -5.58 -38.76 -28.94
N ARG A 2 -6.78 -39.07 -28.40
CA ARG A 2 -7.74 -38.03 -27.94
C ARG A 2 -7.87 -37.94 -26.40
N SER A 3 -7.12 -38.75 -25.66
CA SER A 3 -7.23 -38.91 -24.20
C SER A 3 -6.47 -37.84 -23.39
N ILE A 4 -5.40 -37.24 -23.94
CA ILE A 4 -4.60 -36.24 -23.21
C ILE A 4 -5.32 -34.87 -23.20
N LEU A 5 -5.93 -34.49 -24.33
CA LEU A 5 -6.73 -33.26 -24.43
C LEU A 5 -7.98 -33.31 -23.54
N SER A 6 -8.65 -34.46 -23.45
CA SER A 6 -9.83 -34.60 -22.58
C SER A 6 -9.46 -34.62 -21.09
N ALA A 7 -8.28 -35.12 -20.71
CA ALA A 7 -7.78 -35.08 -19.34
C ALA A 7 -7.49 -33.65 -18.85
N PHE A 8 -6.88 -32.81 -19.69
CA PHE A 8 -6.68 -31.39 -19.39
C PHE A 8 -8.00 -30.61 -19.37
N ALA A 9 -8.90 -30.83 -20.34
CA ALA A 9 -10.20 -30.18 -20.36
C ALA A 9 -11.07 -30.51 -19.13
N ASN A 10 -10.98 -31.74 -18.61
CA ASN A 10 -11.66 -32.13 -17.36
C ASN A 10 -10.99 -31.60 -16.09
N ARG A 11 -9.70 -31.24 -16.13
CA ARG A 11 -8.99 -30.54 -15.04
C ARG A 11 -9.46 -29.09 -14.96
N LEU A 12 -9.45 -28.36 -16.07
CA LEU A 12 -9.98 -26.98 -16.14
C LEU A 12 -11.48 -26.90 -15.80
N ARG A 13 -12.28 -27.90 -16.19
CA ARG A 13 -13.71 -27.97 -15.79
C ARG A 13 -13.94 -28.32 -14.32
N ARG A 14 -12.97 -28.96 -13.63
CA ARG A 14 -13.02 -29.23 -12.19
C ARG A 14 -12.41 -28.12 -11.34
N ASP A 15 -11.68 -27.18 -11.94
CA ASP A 15 -11.02 -26.06 -11.26
C ASP A 15 -11.97 -24.85 -11.02
N GLN A 16 -13.22 -25.10 -10.62
CA GLN A 16 -14.10 -24.07 -10.04
C GLN A 16 -13.41 -23.35 -8.86
N ARG A 17 -12.47 -24.02 -8.18
CA ARG A 17 -11.60 -23.44 -7.14
C ARG A 17 -10.65 -22.36 -7.66
N GLY A 18 -10.24 -22.41 -8.94
CA GLY A 18 -9.41 -21.39 -9.58
C GLY A 18 -10.20 -20.15 -10.01
N ALA A 19 -11.43 -20.34 -10.49
CA ALA A 19 -12.33 -19.23 -10.80
C ALA A 19 -12.72 -18.44 -9.53
N THR A 20 -12.99 -19.12 -8.42
CA THR A 20 -13.25 -18.46 -7.12
C THR A 20 -12.04 -17.71 -6.57
N ALA A 21 -10.81 -18.13 -6.90
CA ALA A 21 -9.60 -17.43 -6.45
C ALA A 21 -9.50 -16.01 -7.01
N VAL A 22 -10.02 -15.76 -8.21
CA VAL A 22 -10.00 -14.45 -8.85
C VAL A 22 -11.04 -13.50 -8.24
N GLU A 23 -12.21 -13.99 -7.86
CA GLU A 23 -13.26 -13.18 -7.23
C GLU A 23 -12.82 -12.65 -5.86
N TYR A 24 -12.31 -13.55 -5.00
CA TYR A 24 -11.72 -13.13 -3.73
C TYR A 24 -10.44 -12.30 -3.94
N GLY A 25 -9.68 -12.58 -5.00
CA GLY A 25 -8.51 -11.80 -5.39
C GLY A 25 -8.84 -10.33 -5.69
N ILE A 26 -9.94 -10.06 -6.40
CA ILE A 26 -10.38 -8.69 -6.68
C ILE A 26 -10.86 -7.99 -5.40
N MET A 27 -11.61 -8.68 -4.53
CA MET A 27 -12.04 -8.10 -3.25
C MET A 27 -10.85 -7.71 -2.35
N VAL A 28 -9.86 -8.61 -2.25
CA VAL A 28 -8.63 -8.34 -1.50
C VAL A 28 -7.81 -7.23 -2.15
N SER A 29 -7.77 -7.15 -3.49
CA SER A 29 -7.04 -6.09 -4.19
C SER A 29 -7.57 -4.69 -3.88
N LEU A 30 -8.90 -4.52 -3.76
CA LEU A 30 -9.51 -3.25 -3.37
C LEU A 30 -9.11 -2.83 -1.95
N ILE A 31 -9.11 -3.78 -1.02
CA ILE A 31 -8.66 -3.54 0.37
C ILE A 31 -7.17 -3.16 0.39
N ALA A 32 -6.35 -3.84 -0.41
CA ALA A 32 -4.92 -3.56 -0.50
C ALA A 32 -4.65 -2.12 -0.97
N VAL A 33 -5.36 -1.64 -2.00
CA VAL A 33 -5.24 -0.25 -2.47
C VAL A 33 -5.58 0.75 -1.36
N VAL A 34 -6.66 0.52 -0.61
CA VAL A 34 -7.05 1.38 0.52
C VAL A 34 -5.97 1.40 1.61
N ILE A 35 -5.40 0.24 1.94
CA ILE A 35 -4.32 0.15 2.93
C ILE A 35 -3.07 0.91 2.46
N ILE A 36 -2.67 0.78 1.19
CA ILE A 36 -1.52 1.50 0.64
C ILE A 36 -1.72 3.01 0.77
N VAL A 37 -2.90 3.52 0.43
CA VAL A 37 -3.22 4.95 0.58
C VAL A 37 -3.18 5.37 2.06
N ALA A 38 -3.76 4.58 2.96
CA ALA A 38 -3.74 4.90 4.40
C ALA A 38 -2.31 4.92 4.96
N VAL A 39 -1.48 3.94 4.62
CA VAL A 39 -0.09 3.82 5.10
C VAL A 39 0.80 4.92 4.52
N THR A 40 0.60 5.31 3.26
CA THR A 40 1.38 6.43 2.67
C THR A 40 1.10 7.76 3.36
N LEU A 41 -0.18 8.05 3.66
CA LEU A 41 -0.57 9.24 4.42
C LEU A 41 -0.01 9.21 5.85
N LEU A 42 -0.18 8.07 6.54
CA LEU A 42 0.35 7.88 7.90
C LEU A 42 1.89 7.96 7.94
N GLY A 43 2.57 7.40 6.95
CA GLY A 43 4.03 7.46 6.85
C GLY A 43 4.54 8.90 6.70
N GLY A 44 3.81 9.74 5.96
CA GLY A 44 4.12 11.17 5.83
C GLY A 44 4.02 11.90 7.16
N THR A 45 2.92 11.72 7.91
CA THR A 45 2.73 12.38 9.20
C THR A 45 3.74 11.90 10.25
N LEU A 46 4.05 10.60 10.29
CA LEU A 46 5.10 10.05 11.15
C LEU A 46 6.48 10.62 10.81
N LYS A 47 6.82 10.77 9.53
CA LYS A 47 8.08 11.39 9.12
C LYS A 47 8.18 12.84 9.65
N GLU A 48 7.10 13.59 9.56
CA GLU A 48 7.04 14.97 10.03
C GLU A 48 7.21 15.09 11.55
N THR A 49 6.54 14.24 12.33
CA THR A 49 6.69 14.23 13.79
C THR A 49 8.13 13.87 14.19
N PHE A 50 8.73 12.85 13.58
CA PHE A 50 10.13 12.52 13.85
C PHE A 50 11.09 13.64 13.46
N ASN A 51 10.89 14.31 12.32
CA ASN A 51 11.71 15.45 11.91
C ASN A 51 11.60 16.63 12.90
N SER A 52 10.39 16.91 13.39
CA SER A 52 10.15 17.95 14.40
C SER A 52 10.84 17.63 15.73
N VAL A 53 10.76 16.37 16.18
CA VAL A 53 11.49 15.91 17.37
C VAL A 53 13.01 16.03 17.16
N GLN A 54 13.53 15.60 16.01
CA GLN A 54 14.96 15.73 15.69
C GLN A 54 15.41 17.19 15.67
N CYS A 55 14.57 18.12 15.21
CA CYS A 55 14.86 19.55 15.21
C CYS A 55 14.89 20.14 16.63
N SER A 56 13.88 19.79 17.44
CA SER A 56 13.76 20.21 18.83
C SER A 56 14.96 19.73 19.65
N VAL A 57 15.42 18.50 19.44
CA VAL A 57 16.63 17.95 20.10
C VAL A 57 17.90 18.71 19.70
N LYS A 58 17.95 19.30 18.49
CA LYS A 58 19.06 20.15 18.03
C LYS A 58 18.96 21.60 18.49
N GLY A 59 17.91 21.97 19.25
CA GLY A 59 17.62 23.32 19.71
C GLY A 59 17.16 24.26 18.60
N GLY A 60 16.60 23.71 17.51
CA GLY A 60 16.05 24.50 16.40
C GLY A 60 14.52 24.59 16.45
N VAL A 61 13.98 25.48 15.62
CA VAL A 61 12.53 25.62 15.38
C VAL A 61 12.18 24.88 14.10
N TYR A 62 11.22 23.97 14.19
CA TYR A 62 10.69 23.24 13.03
C TYR A 62 9.58 24.06 12.37
N THR A 63 9.72 24.33 11.08
CA THR A 63 8.65 24.90 10.27
C THR A 63 8.08 23.81 9.38
N ALA A 64 6.83 23.42 9.66
CA ALA A 64 6.10 22.44 8.86
C ALA A 64 5.91 22.97 7.44
N ALA A 65 6.34 22.20 6.44
CA ALA A 65 6.06 22.50 5.04
C ALA A 65 4.83 21.70 4.61
N THR A 66 3.80 22.40 4.17
CA THR A 66 2.60 21.79 3.57
C THR A 66 2.57 22.12 2.09
N THR A 67 2.98 21.19 1.24
CA THR A 67 2.80 21.31 -0.22
C THR A 67 1.69 20.35 -0.64
N GLY A 68 0.44 20.82 -0.54
CA GLY A 68 -0.75 20.04 -0.89
C GLY A 68 -1.20 19.02 0.18
N THR A 69 -1.85 17.94 -0.24
CA THR A 69 -2.40 16.87 0.63
C THR A 69 -1.37 15.84 1.10
N THR A 70 -0.11 15.97 0.67
CA THR A 70 0.99 15.07 1.07
C THR A 70 1.92 15.78 2.04
N PRO A 71 2.13 15.27 3.27
CA PRO A 71 3.12 15.81 4.20
C PRO A 71 4.51 15.75 3.54
N VAL A 72 5.16 16.91 3.43
CA VAL A 72 6.54 17.02 2.92
C VAL A 72 7.46 17.42 4.07
N ALA A 73 8.74 17.07 3.95
CA ALA A 73 9.72 17.37 4.98
C ALA A 73 9.85 18.89 5.16
N GLY A 74 9.30 19.40 6.26
CA GLY A 74 9.55 20.77 6.75
C GLY A 74 11.01 21.02 7.09
N SER A 75 11.39 22.28 7.19
CA SER A 75 12.76 22.68 7.49
C SER A 75 12.95 22.92 8.98
N CYS A 76 14.16 22.60 9.45
CA CYS A 76 14.64 22.92 10.79
C CYS A 76 15.69 24.03 10.67
N SER A 77 15.44 25.18 11.31
CA SER A 77 16.45 26.23 11.49
C SER A 77 16.84 26.31 12.96
N LYS A 78 18.12 26.61 13.22
CA LYS A 78 18.52 27.16 14.51
C LYS A 78 18.07 28.62 14.60
#